data_AF-A0A095X4Y3-F1
#
_entry.id   AF-A0A095X4Y3-F1
#
_cell.length_a   1.000
_cell.length_b   1.000
_cell.length_c   1.000
_cell.angle_alpha   90.00
_cell.angle_beta   90.00
_cell.angle_gamma   90.00
#
_symmetry.space_group_name_H-M   'P 1'
#
loop_
_entity.id
_entity.type
_entity.pdbx_description
1 polymer ?
#
loop_
_entity_poly.entity_id
_entity_poly.type
_entity_poly.pdbx_seq_one_letter_code
_entity_poly.pdbx_strand_id
1 'polypeptide(L)'
;MEKEKLLEEKKNELKILEEKILAGYKVSFLKLFAVPLILAIAGMIIGSFCGFDDTQKVGSLVIIFILALFICGTITKYRLHKQEESDIENRLRLQREIVKLIKELRNENN
;
A
#
# COMPACT_ATOMS: atom_id res chain seq x y z
N MET A 1 -9.38 -4.10 36.18
CA MET A 1 -9.22 -5.35 35.40
C MET A 1 -9.66 -5.27 33.93
N GLU A 2 -10.91 -4.98 33.57
CA GLU A 2 -11.33 -4.96 32.15
C GLU A 2 -10.67 -3.83 31.34
N LYS A 3 -10.63 -2.61 31.90
CA LYS A 3 -9.95 -1.45 31.30
C LYS A 3 -8.42 -1.60 31.22
N GLU A 4 -7.81 -2.34 32.14
CA GLU A 4 -6.38 -2.65 32.11
C GLU A 4 -6.05 -3.62 30.97
N LYS A 5 -6.89 -4.64 30.75
CA LYS A 5 -6.76 -5.52 29.59
C LYS A 5 -6.89 -4.74 28.28
N LEU A 6 -7.87 -3.84 28.19
CA LEU A 6 -8.07 -2.98 27.02
C LEU A 6 -6.87 -2.05 26.78
N LEU A 7 -6.25 -1.53 27.84
CA LEU A 7 -5.03 -0.72 27.72
C LEU A 7 -3.86 -1.53 27.16
N GLU A 8 -3.68 -2.76 27.64
CA GLU A 8 -2.62 -3.66 27.18
C GLU A 8 -2.81 -4.08 25.71
N GLU A 9 -4.06 -4.34 25.32
CA GLU A 9 -4.44 -4.61 23.93
C GLU A 9 -4.09 -3.44 23.00
N LYS A 10 -4.46 -2.21 23.36
CA LYS A 10 -4.13 -1.02 22.55
C LYS A 10 -2.65 -0.73 22.45
N LYS A 11 -1.87 -1.03 23.51
CA LYS A 11 -0.40 -0.94 23.43
C LYS A 11 0.18 -1.96 22.45
N ASN A 12 -0.36 -3.18 22.44
CA ASN A 12 0.05 -4.21 21.49
C ASN A 12 -0.32 -3.82 20.04
N GLU A 13 -1.54 -3.30 19.82
CA GLU A 13 -1.93 -2.75 18.52
C GLU A 13 -0.99 -1.65 18.05
N LEU A 14 -0.63 -0.71 18.94
CA LEU A 14 0.31 0.35 18.65
C LEU A 14 1.69 -0.20 18.26
N LYS A 15 2.18 -1.21 18.99
CA LYS A 15 3.47 -1.84 18.72
C LYS A 15 3.50 -2.52 17.34
N ILE A 16 2.46 -3.29 17.01
CA ILE A 16 2.32 -3.94 15.70
C ILE A 16 2.29 -2.90 14.58
N LEU A 17 1.57 -1.78 14.79
CA LEU A 17 1.50 -0.69 13.83
C LEU A 17 2.85 -0.01 13.63
N GLU A 18 3.61 0.23 14.70
CA GLU A 18 4.96 0.80 14.64
C GLU A 18 5.94 -0.13 13.92
N GLU A 19 5.90 -1.44 14.21
CA GLU A 19 6.71 -2.43 13.51
C GLU A 19 6.40 -2.45 12.00
N LYS A 20 5.12 -2.35 11.62
CA LYS A 20 4.70 -2.25 10.23
C LYS A 20 5.22 -0.98 9.54
N ILE A 21 5.10 0.17 10.20
CA ILE A 21 5.62 1.46 9.67
C ILE A 21 7.14 1.37 9.50
N LEU A 22 7.84 0.83 10.50
CA LEU A 22 9.30 0.71 10.50
C LEU A 22 9.82 -0.29 9.47
N ALA A 23 9.08 -1.36 9.20
CA ALA A 23 9.37 -2.31 8.12
C ALA A 23 9.26 -1.68 6.71
N GLY A 24 8.56 -0.54 6.60
CA GLY A 24 8.41 0.24 5.39
C GLY A 24 7.42 -0.35 4.39
N TYR A 25 6.84 0.52 3.57
CA TYR A 25 5.87 0.15 2.54
C TYR A 25 6.59 -0.35 1.29
N LYS A 26 6.87 -1.66 1.24
CA LYS A 26 7.55 -2.28 0.09
C LYS A 26 6.62 -2.37 -1.11
N VAL A 27 7.09 -1.85 -2.24
CA VAL A 27 6.43 -2.05 -3.53
C VAL A 27 6.66 -3.49 -3.99
N SER A 28 5.60 -4.19 -4.37
CA SER A 28 5.74 -5.50 -5.01
C SER A 28 6.26 -5.32 -6.44
N PHE A 29 7.52 -5.70 -6.68
CA PHE A 29 8.15 -5.64 -8.01
C PHE A 29 7.33 -6.39 -9.08
N LEU A 30 6.79 -7.57 -8.72
CA LEU A 30 5.92 -8.34 -9.61
C LEU A 30 4.70 -7.54 -10.06
N LYS A 31 4.05 -6.81 -9.16
CA LYS A 31 2.89 -5.97 -9.53
C LYS A 31 3.30 -4.77 -10.38
N LEU A 32 4.48 -4.21 -10.11
CA LEU A 32 4.95 -3.02 -10.82
C LEU A 32 5.49 -3.34 -12.22
N PHE A 33 6.08 -4.52 -12.42
CA PHE A 33 6.72 -4.91 -13.67
C PHE A 33 5.94 -5.95 -14.48
N ALA A 34 5.48 -7.04 -13.84
CA ALA A 34 4.84 -8.14 -14.56
C ALA A 34 3.46 -7.76 -15.12
N VAL A 35 2.70 -6.92 -14.41
CA VAL A 35 1.37 -6.46 -14.88
C VAL A 35 1.50 -5.62 -16.15
N PRO A 36 2.35 -4.57 -16.20
CA PRO A 36 2.64 -3.85 -17.45
C PRO A 36 3.15 -4.74 -18.57
N LEU A 37 4.01 -5.72 -18.25
CA LEU A 37 4.55 -6.64 -19.25
C LEU A 37 3.45 -7.51 -19.89
N ILE A 38 2.55 -8.07 -19.07
CA ILE A 38 1.42 -8.87 -19.55
C ILE A 38 0.49 -8.01 -20.42
N LEU A 39 0.22 -6.76 -20.01
CA LEU A 39 -0.57 -5.82 -20.81
C LEU A 39 0.07 -5.50 -22.16
N ALA A 40 1.39 -5.31 -22.18
CA ALA A 40 2.14 -5.05 -23.41
C ALA A 40 2.10 -6.24 -24.37
N ILE A 41 2.27 -7.46 -23.84
CA ILE A 41 2.15 -8.70 -24.64
C ILE A 41 0.73 -8.85 -25.18
N ALA A 42 -0.31 -8.61 -24.37
CA ALA A 42 -1.69 -8.65 -24.82
C ALA A 42 -1.96 -7.63 -25.93
N GLY A 43 -1.42 -6.41 -25.80
CA GLY A 43 -1.50 -5.37 -26.84
C GLY A 43 -0.84 -5.78 -28.15
N MET A 44 0.33 -6.44 -28.08
CA MET A 44 1.02 -6.99 -29.26
C MET A 44 0.19 -8.10 -29.95
N ILE A 45 -0.43 -8.99 -29.17
CA ILE A 45 -1.32 -10.04 -29.68
C ILE A 45 -2.51 -9.42 -30.41
N ILE A 46 -3.16 -8.42 -29.81
CA ILE A 46 -4.28 -7.68 -30.44
C ILE A 46 -3.83 -7.00 -31.72
N GLY A 47 -2.67 -6.33 -31.72
CA GLY A 47 -2.10 -5.69 -32.91
C GLY A 47 -1.85 -6.67 -34.05
N SER A 48 -1.53 -7.94 -33.73
CA SER A 48 -1.38 -9.00 -34.72
C SER A 48 -2.70 -9.34 -35.42
N PHE A 49 -3.82 -9.31 -34.70
CA PHE A 49 -5.16 -9.46 -35.30
C PHE A 49 -5.59 -8.23 -36.11
N CYS A 50 -5.02 -7.06 -35.83
CA CYS A 50 -5.29 -5.81 -36.57
C CYS A 50 -4.41 -5.61 -37.82
N GLY A 51 -3.58 -6.59 -38.18
CA GLY A 51 -2.75 -6.54 -39.39
C GLY A 51 -1.48 -5.70 -39.26
N PHE A 52 -0.99 -5.48 -38.04
CA PHE A 52 0.30 -4.79 -37.83
C PHE A 52 1.44 -5.60 -38.47
N ASP A 53 2.41 -4.90 -39.06
CA ASP A 53 3.68 -5.51 -39.45
C ASP A 53 4.56 -5.81 -38.21
N ASP A 54 5.67 -6.53 -38.41
CA ASP A 54 6.51 -6.96 -37.28
C ASP A 54 7.19 -5.79 -36.55
N THR A 55 7.50 -4.70 -37.26
CA THR A 55 8.08 -3.49 -36.66
C THR A 55 7.04 -2.77 -35.80
N GLN A 56 5.82 -2.66 -36.29
CA GLN A 56 4.69 -2.06 -35.59
C GLN A 56 4.29 -2.86 -34.34
N LYS A 57 4.37 -4.20 -34.38
CA LYS A 57 4.13 -5.07 -33.22
C LYS A 57 5.17 -4.84 -32.12
N VAL A 58 6.45 -4.79 -32.47
CA VAL A 58 7.53 -4.55 -31.50
C VAL A 58 7.42 -3.12 -30.94
N GLY A 59 7.16 -2.14 -31.80
CA GLY A 59 6.95 -0.75 -31.39
C GLY A 59 5.76 -0.57 -30.44
N SER A 60 4.62 -1.21 -30.72
CA SER A 60 3.44 -1.14 -29.87
C SER A 60 3.66 -1.81 -28.51
N LEU A 61 4.39 -2.93 -28.46
CA LEU A 61 4.78 -3.56 -27.20
C LEU A 61 5.56 -2.58 -26.32
N VAL A 62 6.60 -1.94 -26.85
CA VAL A 62 7.43 -0.98 -26.09
C VAL A 62 6.60 0.21 -25.60
N ILE A 63 5.77 0.79 -26.47
CA ILE A 63 4.94 1.96 -26.12
C ILE A 63 3.92 1.59 -25.04
N ILE A 64 3.18 0.49 -25.21
CA ILE A 64 2.17 0.03 -24.25
C ILE A 64 2.83 -0.31 -22.92
N PHE A 65 4.02 -0.94 -22.95
CA PHE A 65 4.77 -1.26 -21.74
C PHE A 65 5.17 -0.02 -20.95
N ILE A 66 5.73 0.99 -21.61
CA ILE A 66 6.13 2.25 -20.96
C ILE A 66 4.92 2.96 -20.36
N LEU A 67 3.82 3.06 -21.10
CA LEU A 67 2.58 3.68 -20.62
C LEU A 67 2.01 2.92 -19.42
N ALA A 68 1.94 1.59 -19.50
CA ALA A 68 1.45 0.76 -18.42
C ALA A 68 2.35 0.85 -17.17
N LEU A 69 3.67 0.88 -17.34
CA LEU A 69 4.62 1.10 -16.25
C LEU A 69 4.38 2.44 -15.56
N PHE A 70 4.22 3.51 -16.34
CA PHE A 70 3.99 4.84 -15.80
C PHE A 70 2.69 4.92 -15.00
N ILE A 71 1.61 4.35 -15.54
CA ILE A 71 0.30 4.30 -14.88
C ILE A 71 0.37 3.45 -13.60
N CYS A 72 0.90 2.23 -13.70
CA CYS A 72 1.04 1.34 -12.54
C CYS A 72 1.91 1.97 -11.45
N GLY A 73 3.06 2.55 -11.82
CA GLY A 73 3.96 3.23 -10.89
C GLY A 73 3.28 4.39 -10.17
N THR A 74 2.53 5.22 -10.89
CA THR A 74 1.79 6.35 -10.30
C THR A 74 0.70 5.88 -9.35
N ILE A 75 -0.10 4.88 -9.74
CA ILE A 75 -1.16 4.30 -8.89
C ILE A 75 -0.56 3.67 -7.64
N THR A 76 0.54 2.91 -7.78
CA THR A 76 1.23 2.29 -6.64
C THR A 76 1.77 3.34 -5.69
N LYS A 77 2.43 4.39 -6.19
CA LYS A 77 2.92 5.49 -5.35
C LYS A 77 1.79 6.15 -4.56
N TYR A 78 0.67 6.46 -5.22
CA TYR A 78 -0.49 7.05 -4.57
C TYR A 78 -1.06 6.14 -3.46
N ARG A 79 -1.20 4.84 -3.74
CA ARG A 79 -1.72 3.87 -2.75
C ARG A 79 -0.81 3.75 -1.53
N LEU A 80 0.50 3.76 -1.72
CA LEU A 80 1.46 3.67 -0.61
C LEU A 80 1.41 4.92 0.25
N HIS A 81 1.39 6.11 -0.35
CA HIS A 81 1.26 7.37 0.39
C HIS A 81 -0.02 7.41 1.23
N LYS A 82 -1.14 7.01 0.64
CA LYS A 82 -2.43 6.96 1.35
C LYS A 82 -2.40 5.95 2.51
N GLN A 83 -1.72 4.81 2.32
CA GLN A 83 -1.59 3.80 3.37
C GLN A 83 -0.71 4.29 4.51
N GLU A 84 0.40 4.96 4.19
CA GLU A 84 1.30 5.59 5.15
C GLU A 84 0.57 6.66 5.98
N GLU A 85 -0.16 7.58 5.32
CA GLU A 85 -0.98 8.58 6.01
C GLU A 85 -2.00 7.95 6.95
N SER A 86 -2.71 6.91 6.50
CA SER A 86 -3.71 6.21 7.31
C SER A 86 -3.10 5.50 8.52
N ASP A 87 -1.93 4.87 8.37
CA ASP A 87 -1.25 4.20 9.48
C ASP A 87 -0.67 5.23 10.47
N ILE A 88 -0.18 6.39 10.01
CA ILE A 88 0.24 7.50 10.87
C ILE A 88 -0.95 8.05 11.67
N GLU A 89 -2.10 8.23 11.03
CA GLU A 89 -3.31 8.69 11.70
C GLU A 89 -3.78 7.69 12.76
N ASN A 90 -3.78 6.40 12.43
CA ASN A 90 -4.11 5.32 13.36
C ASN A 90 -3.15 5.30 14.56
N ARG A 91 -1.85 5.54 14.35
CA ARG A 91 -0.86 5.65 15.42
C ARG A 91 -1.21 6.79 16.39
N LEU A 92 -1.51 7.98 15.85
CA LEU A 92 -1.91 9.15 16.66
C LEU A 92 -3.22 8.93 17.41
N ARG A 93 -4.16 8.19 16.81
CA ARG A 93 -5.42 7.82 17.45
C ARG A 93 -5.20 6.85 18.62
N LEU A 94 -4.44 5.77 18.40
CA LEU A 94 -4.12 4.79 19.43
C LEU A 94 -3.38 5.43 20.61
N GLN A 95 -2.41 6.30 20.35
CA GLN A 95 -1.71 7.06 21.39
C GLN A 95 -2.67 7.91 22.23
N ARG A 96 -3.63 8.60 21.60
CA ARG A 96 -4.66 9.38 22.30
C ARG A 96 -5.58 8.49 23.15
N GLU A 97 -6.02 7.35 22.62
CA GLU A 97 -6.86 6.39 23.33
C GLU A 97 -6.14 5.79 24.55
N ILE A 98 -4.86 5.42 24.39
CA ILE A 98 -4.00 4.94 25.49
C ILE A 98 -3.88 5.99 26.60
N VAL A 99 -3.56 7.24 26.24
CA VAL A 99 -3.45 8.34 27.23
C VAL A 99 -4.77 8.57 27.95
N LYS A 100 -5.90 8.50 27.24
CA LYS A 100 -7.23 8.64 27.85
C LYS A 100 -7.53 7.51 28.83
N LEU A 101 -7.30 6.26 28.44
CA LEU A 101 -7.46 5.08 29.30
C LEU A 101 -6.59 5.16 30.56
N ILE A 102 -5.33 5.61 30.42
CA ILE A 102 -4.43 5.81 31.57
C ILE A 102 -4.98 6.86 32.53
N LYS A 103 -5.56 7.96 32.03
CA LYS A 103 -6.18 9.00 32.87
C LYS A 103 -7.43 8.49 33.58
N GLU A 104 -8.28 7.74 32.88
CA GLU A 104 -9.50 7.15 33.45
C GLU A 104 -9.17 6.16 34.58
N LEU A 105 -8.23 5.24 34.34
CA LEU A 105 -7.77 4.28 35.35
C LEU A 105 -7.17 4.97 36.59
N ARG A 106 -6.44 6.08 36.39
CA ARG A 106 -5.89 6.86 37.49
C ARG A 106 -6.98 7.52 38.34
N ASN A 107 -8.02 8.04 37.69
CA ASN A 107 -9.13 8.68 38.38
C ASN A 107 -10.07 7.67 39.08
N GLU A 108 -10.14 6.44 38.61
CA GLU A 108 -10.90 5.35 39.27
C GLU A 108 -10.18 4.76 40.48
N ASN A 109 -8.84 4.85 40.51
CA ASN A 109 -8.00 4.37 41.60
C ASN A 109 -7.70 5.43 42.68
N ASN A 110 -8.28 6.63 42.56
CA ASN A 110 -8.17 7.75 43.49
C ASN A 110 -9.53 8.01 44.16
#